data_AF-A0A5C8JPB4-F1
#
_entry.id   AF-A0A5C8JPB4-F1
#
_cell.length_a   1.000
_cell.length_b   1.000
_cell.length_c   1.000
_cell.angle_alpha   90.00
_cell.angle_beta   90.00
_cell.angle_gamma   90.00
#
_symmetry.space_group_name_H-M   'P 1'
#
loop_
_entity.id
_entity.type
_entity.pdbx_description
1 polymer ?
#
loop_
_entity_poly.entity_id
_entity_poly.type
_entity_poly.pdbx_seq_one_letter_code
_entity_poly.pdbx_strand_id
1 'polypeptide(L)'
;MELELDGVEVAFDHTAVAAPRIRDLLPIYRDLLGGRHLGGGGDNRQAGYRTLQLTYTNGSKIELMEPLPGSTFFDSFFELTRGRGGVHHLNFHVSDIDAAVAELRGKGYRLHGLNLSDPRWREVFLHPKEAHGVLIQLAQVGPRPDGPRVTLEQVLAGEGRNGNGIPSP
;
A
#
# COMPACT_ATOMS: atom_id res chain seq x y z
N MET A 1 3.14 -27.91 -15.14
CA MET A 1 2.31 -26.72 -14.85
C MET A 1 3.22 -25.72 -14.16
N GLU A 2 4.10 -25.08 -14.93
CA GLU A 2 4.93 -23.97 -14.44
C GLU A 2 4.07 -22.71 -14.55
N LEU A 3 3.30 -22.46 -13.48
CA LEU A 3 2.45 -21.28 -13.31
C LEU A 3 3.05 -20.32 -12.27
N GLU A 4 4.34 -20.44 -12.01
CA GLU A 4 5.07 -19.53 -11.13
C GLU A 4 5.62 -18.36 -11.95
N LEU A 5 5.95 -17.26 -11.27
CA LEU A 5 6.91 -16.32 -11.85
C LEU A 5 8.26 -17.02 -11.73
N ASP A 6 8.74 -17.64 -12.81
CA ASP A 6 9.91 -18.53 -12.76
C ASP A 6 11.10 -17.85 -12.07
N GLY A 7 11.55 -18.43 -10.95
CA GLY A 7 12.68 -17.91 -10.17
C GLY A 7 12.39 -16.67 -9.31
N VAL A 8 11.14 -16.19 -9.24
CA VAL A 8 10.73 -15.07 -8.40
C VAL A 8 9.88 -15.57 -7.23
N GLU A 9 10.38 -15.41 -6.01
CA GLU A 9 9.60 -15.69 -4.81
C GLU A 9 8.52 -14.62 -4.65
N VAL A 10 7.28 -15.06 -4.40
CA VAL A 10 6.12 -14.18 -4.20
C VAL A 10 5.51 -14.45 -2.84
N ALA A 11 5.31 -13.40 -2.04
CA ALA A 11 4.68 -13.49 -0.73
C ALA A 11 3.59 -12.44 -0.58
N PHE A 12 2.39 -12.85 -0.15
CA PHE A 12 1.35 -11.89 0.22
C PHE A 12 1.81 -11.07 1.44
N ASP A 13 1.75 -9.74 1.35
CA ASP A 13 2.19 -8.86 2.44
C ASP A 13 1.00 -8.24 3.18
N HIS A 14 0.13 -7.52 2.47
CA HIS A 14 -0.99 -6.83 3.10
C HIS A 14 -2.16 -6.57 2.14
N THR A 15 -3.32 -6.29 2.74
CA THR A 15 -4.45 -5.65 2.06
C THR A 15 -4.46 -4.17 2.41
N ALA A 16 -4.49 -3.31 1.39
CA ALA A 16 -4.64 -1.88 1.58
C ALA A 16 -6.13 -1.50 1.59
N VAL A 17 -6.52 -0.68 2.57
CA VAL A 17 -7.87 -0.13 2.72
C VAL A 17 -7.76 1.38 2.75
N ALA A 18 -8.38 2.04 1.78
CA ALA A 18 -8.37 3.48 1.66
C ALA A 18 -9.72 4.08 2.04
N ALA A 19 -9.69 5.22 2.71
CA ALA A 19 -10.86 6.04 2.99
C ALA A 19 -10.50 7.52 2.85
N PRO A 20 -11.50 8.43 2.80
CA PRO A 20 -11.21 9.86 2.84
C PRO A 20 -10.40 10.27 4.08
N ARG A 21 -10.56 9.54 5.19
CA ARG A 21 -9.85 9.78 6.46
C ARG A 21 -9.47 8.44 7.09
N ILE A 22 -8.20 8.25 7.42
CA ILE A 22 -7.73 7.08 8.18
C ILE A 22 -8.44 6.99 9.53
N ARG A 23 -8.78 8.13 10.14
CA ARG A 23 -9.50 8.18 11.42
C ARG A 23 -10.84 7.45 11.40
N ASP A 24 -11.53 7.43 10.26
CA ASP A 24 -12.82 6.74 10.13
C ASP A 24 -12.66 5.21 10.11
N LEU A 25 -11.45 4.71 9.81
CA LEU A 25 -11.13 3.29 9.77
C LEU A 25 -10.72 2.74 11.15
N LEU A 26 -10.09 3.57 11.99
CA LEU A 26 -9.52 3.13 13.27
C LEU A 26 -10.53 2.48 14.24
N PRO A 27 -11.78 2.97 14.39
CA PRO A 27 -12.75 2.32 15.28
C PRO A 27 -12.98 0.83 14.96
N ILE A 28 -12.87 0.45 13.70
CA ILE A 28 -13.04 -0.95 13.28
C ILE A 28 -11.70 -1.67 13.31
N TYR A 29 -10.73 -1.21 12.52
CA TYR A 29 -9.49 -1.95 12.27
C TYR A 29 -8.55 -1.96 13.48
N ARG A 30 -8.51 -0.88 14.28
CA ARG A 30 -7.71 -0.79 15.49
C ARG A 30 -8.50 -1.22 16.72
N ASP A 31 -9.63 -0.55 16.98
CA ASP A 31 -10.32 -0.66 18.29
C ASP A 31 -11.13 -1.95 18.40
N LEU A 32 -11.98 -2.25 17.41
CA LEU A 32 -12.84 -3.43 17.45
C LEU A 32 -12.07 -4.73 17.14
N LEU A 33 -11.22 -4.72 16.10
CA LEU A 33 -10.49 -5.92 15.65
C LEU A 33 -9.13 -6.09 16.34
N GLY A 34 -8.70 -5.14 17.16
CA GLY A 34 -7.46 -5.23 17.95
C GLY A 34 -6.18 -5.04 17.13
N GLY A 35 -6.24 -4.37 15.97
CA GLY A 35 -5.09 -4.11 15.12
C GLY A 35 -4.03 -3.28 15.84
N ARG A 36 -2.79 -3.77 15.86
CA ARG A 36 -1.66 -3.09 16.51
C ARG A 36 -0.81 -2.36 15.48
N HIS A 37 -0.52 -1.08 15.72
CA HIS A 37 0.35 -0.31 14.83
C HIS A 37 1.77 -0.89 14.79
N LEU A 38 2.30 -1.07 13.58
CA LEU A 38 3.64 -1.65 13.36
C LEU A 38 4.79 -0.66 13.59
N GLY A 39 4.51 0.58 13.98
CA GLY A 39 5.54 1.60 14.24
C GLY A 39 6.19 2.13 12.96
N GLY A 40 5.41 2.24 11.88
CA GLY A 40 5.79 2.82 10.60
C GLY A 40 4.65 3.66 10.01
N GLY A 41 4.72 3.97 8.72
CA GLY A 41 3.76 4.87 8.06
C GLY A 41 4.23 6.32 8.01
N GLY A 42 3.47 7.13 7.29
CA GLY A 42 3.82 8.50 6.95
C GLY A 42 3.30 8.89 5.57
N ASP A 43 3.88 9.94 5.01
CA ASP A 43 3.38 10.60 3.81
C ASP A 43 4.22 10.23 2.59
N ASN A 44 3.58 9.67 1.58
CA ASN A 44 4.11 9.68 0.22
C ASN A 44 3.73 11.01 -0.43
N ARG A 45 4.57 12.02 -0.28
CA ARG A 45 4.33 13.37 -0.83
C ARG A 45 4.37 13.42 -2.35
N GLN A 46 5.06 12.48 -2.99
CA GLN A 46 5.13 12.42 -4.45
C GLN A 46 3.84 11.85 -5.03
N ALA A 47 3.33 10.77 -4.43
CA ALA A 47 2.08 10.14 -4.87
C ALA A 47 0.83 10.81 -4.28
N GLY A 48 0.96 11.55 -3.18
CA GLY A 48 -0.13 12.32 -2.57
C GLY A 48 -1.00 11.51 -1.60
N TYR A 49 -0.44 10.58 -0.83
CA TYR A 49 -1.21 9.83 0.18
C TYR A 49 -0.44 9.65 1.49
N ARG A 50 -1.17 9.41 2.59
CA ARG A 50 -0.65 8.97 3.87
C ARG A 50 -0.99 7.50 4.09
N THR A 51 -0.07 6.76 4.73
CA THR A 51 -0.31 5.37 5.14
C THR A 51 0.08 5.09 6.57
N LEU A 52 -0.56 4.10 7.18
CA LEU A 52 -0.06 3.40 8.37
C LEU A 52 -0.44 1.93 8.31
N GLN A 53 0.35 1.07 8.96
CA GLN A 53 0.12 -0.37 8.95
C GLN A 53 -0.25 -0.90 10.33
N LEU A 54 -1.29 -1.73 10.36
CA LEU A 54 -1.72 -2.51 11.51
C LEU A 54 -1.34 -3.98 11.30
N THR A 55 -0.97 -4.66 12.38
CA THR A 55 -0.75 -6.11 12.40
C THR A 55 -1.66 -6.81 13.39
N TYR A 56 -1.90 -8.09 13.14
CA TYR A 56 -2.75 -8.95 13.94
C TYR A 56 -1.99 -10.18 14.45
N THR A 57 -2.65 -11.00 15.27
CA THR A 57 -2.02 -12.11 16.02
C THR A 57 -1.34 -13.16 15.14
N ASN A 58 -1.81 -13.34 13.91
CA ASN A 58 -1.23 -14.27 12.93
C ASN A 58 -0.14 -13.63 12.05
N GLY A 59 0.28 -12.39 12.33
CA GLY A 59 1.25 -11.66 11.52
C GLY A 59 0.67 -11.03 10.25
N SER A 60 -0.62 -11.22 9.96
CA SER A 60 -1.27 -10.51 8.85
C SER A 60 -1.24 -9.01 9.06
N LYS A 61 -1.34 -8.28 7.95
CA LYS A 61 -1.23 -6.82 7.94
C LYS A 61 -2.36 -6.20 7.14
N ILE A 62 -2.83 -5.06 7.62
CA ILE A 62 -3.69 -4.15 6.87
C ILE A 62 -2.99 -2.80 6.81
N GLU A 63 -2.88 -2.25 5.61
CA GLU A 63 -2.43 -0.88 5.40
C GLU A 63 -3.66 0.03 5.29
N LEU A 64 -3.72 1.06 6.12
CA LEU A 64 -4.75 2.09 6.05
C LEU A 64 -4.20 3.29 5.29
N MET A 65 -4.99 3.83 4.36
CA MET A 65 -4.58 4.94 3.50
C MET A 65 -5.60 6.08 3.49
N GLU A 66 -5.11 7.31 3.35
CA GLU A 66 -5.90 8.50 3.05
C GLU A 66 -5.19 9.40 2.02
N PRO A 67 -5.91 10.19 1.21
CA PRO A 67 -5.31 11.23 0.38
C PRO A 67 -4.66 12.32 1.24
N LEU A 68 -3.53 12.86 0.78
CA LEU A 68 -3.05 14.16 1.26
C LEU A 68 -3.90 15.30 0.68
N PRO A 69 -3.92 16.49 1.31
CA PRO A 69 -4.66 17.63 0.79
C PRO A 69 -4.30 17.95 -0.67
N GLY A 70 -5.33 18.10 -1.52
CA GLY A 70 -5.17 18.41 -2.96
C GLY A 70 -4.71 17.23 -3.82
N SER A 71 -4.58 16.03 -3.26
CA SER A 71 -4.26 14.82 -4.02
C SER A 71 -5.44 14.34 -4.85
N THR A 72 -5.15 13.90 -6.09
CA THR A 72 -6.10 13.25 -6.99
C THR A 72 -5.88 11.74 -7.08
N PHE A 73 -4.94 11.19 -6.30
CA PHE A 73 -4.51 9.78 -6.39
C PHE A 73 -5.67 8.78 -6.23
N PHE A 74 -6.64 9.12 -5.39
CA PHE A 74 -7.79 8.27 -5.09
C PHE A 74 -9.09 8.69 -5.80
N ASP A 75 -9.08 9.69 -6.69
CA ASP A 75 -10.31 10.26 -7.25
C ASP A 75 -11.18 9.21 -7.94
N SER A 76 -10.59 8.45 -8.88
CA SER A 76 -11.33 7.38 -9.58
C SER A 76 -11.77 6.28 -8.63
N PHE A 77 -11.00 5.98 -7.58
CA PHE A 77 -11.37 4.99 -6.57
C PHE A 77 -12.56 5.46 -5.72
N PHE A 78 -12.55 6.72 -5.28
CA PHE A 78 -13.66 7.29 -4.52
C PHE A 78 -14.91 7.50 -5.37
N GLU A 79 -14.76 7.83 -6.65
CA GLU A 79 -15.89 7.84 -7.58
C GLU A 79 -16.56 6.45 -7.65
N LEU A 80 -15.77 5.39 -7.86
CA LEU A 80 -16.26 4.01 -7.94
C LEU A 80 -16.90 3.54 -6.62
N THR A 81 -16.37 3.96 -5.47
CA THR A 81 -16.87 3.56 -4.14
C THR A 81 -17.95 4.49 -3.58
N ARG A 82 -18.36 5.52 -4.35
CA ARG A 82 -19.31 6.58 -3.94
C ARG A 82 -18.86 7.31 -2.68
N GLY A 83 -17.56 7.62 -2.61
CA GLY A 83 -16.92 8.36 -1.52
C GLY A 83 -16.74 7.59 -0.22
N ARG A 84 -17.15 6.32 -0.14
CA ARG A 84 -17.09 5.53 1.10
C ARG A 84 -15.70 4.97 1.40
N GLY A 85 -14.85 4.82 0.38
CA GLY A 85 -13.62 4.05 0.49
C GLY A 85 -13.86 2.53 0.42
N GLY A 86 -12.86 1.75 0.81
CA GLY A 86 -12.88 0.29 0.76
C GLY A 86 -11.51 -0.33 0.53
N VAL A 87 -11.49 -1.60 0.14
CA VAL A 87 -10.25 -2.29 -0.26
C VAL A 87 -9.70 -1.63 -1.53
N HIS A 88 -8.48 -1.11 -1.44
CA HIS A 88 -7.81 -0.41 -2.52
C HIS A 88 -6.98 -1.37 -3.39
N HIS A 89 -6.13 -2.19 -2.78
CA HIS A 89 -5.37 -3.23 -3.49
C HIS A 89 -4.92 -4.35 -2.55
N LEU A 90 -4.48 -5.46 -3.15
CA LEU A 90 -3.67 -6.48 -2.50
C LEU A 90 -2.21 -6.26 -2.87
N ASN A 91 -1.31 -6.31 -1.90
CA ASN A 91 0.13 -6.17 -2.13
C ASN A 91 0.86 -7.50 -1.92
N PHE A 92 1.73 -7.85 -2.87
CA PHE A 92 2.62 -8.99 -2.80
C PHE A 92 4.07 -8.52 -2.89
N HIS A 93 4.90 -8.99 -1.98
CA HIS A 93 6.33 -8.84 -2.12
C HIS A 93 6.88 -9.82 -3.15
N VAL A 94 7.80 -9.34 -3.97
CA VAL A 94 8.56 -10.14 -4.92
C VAL A 94 10.06 -10.01 -4.65
N SER A 95 10.79 -11.11 -4.82
CA SER A 95 12.26 -11.12 -4.63
C SER A 95 13.00 -10.31 -5.69
N ASP A 96 12.48 -10.27 -6.92
CA ASP A 96 13.04 -9.52 -8.06
C ASP A 96 11.90 -8.92 -8.92
N ILE A 97 11.73 -7.60 -8.83
CA ILE A 97 10.69 -6.85 -9.55
C ILE A 97 11.00 -6.73 -11.05
N ASP A 98 12.28 -6.72 -11.45
CA ASP A 98 12.66 -6.61 -12.86
C ASP A 98 12.30 -7.90 -13.59
N ALA A 99 12.63 -9.04 -12.97
CA ALA A 99 12.23 -10.36 -13.46
C ALA A 99 10.70 -10.51 -13.49
N ALA A 100 10.00 -10.14 -12.42
CA ALA A 100 8.54 -10.19 -12.36
C ALA A 100 7.87 -9.36 -13.47
N VAL A 101 8.36 -8.15 -13.71
CA VAL A 101 7.85 -7.26 -14.77
C VAL A 101 8.09 -7.83 -16.15
N ALA A 102 9.29 -8.37 -16.42
CA ALA A 102 9.63 -8.98 -17.69
C ALA A 102 8.72 -10.19 -17.98
N GLU A 103 8.53 -11.06 -16.98
CA GLU A 103 7.71 -12.26 -17.09
C GLU A 103 6.23 -11.94 -17.32
N LEU A 104 5.66 -11.00 -16.55
CA LEU A 104 4.27 -10.58 -16.73
C LEU A 104 4.02 -9.98 -18.11
N ARG A 105 4.94 -9.15 -18.61
CA ARG A 105 4.86 -8.60 -19.96
C ARG A 105 5.01 -9.68 -21.03
N GLY A 106 5.93 -10.63 -20.84
CA GLY A 106 6.10 -11.78 -21.72
C GLY A 106 4.84 -12.65 -21.83
N LYS A 107 4.11 -12.78 -20.72
CA LYS A 107 2.80 -13.45 -20.63
C LYS A 107 1.63 -12.58 -21.16
N GLY A 108 1.88 -11.35 -21.61
CA GLY A 108 0.89 -10.47 -22.23
C GLY A 108 0.06 -9.62 -21.26
N TYR A 109 0.38 -9.61 -19.96
CA TYR A 109 -0.34 -8.80 -18.98
C TYR A 109 -0.01 -7.32 -19.11
N ARG A 110 -1.03 -6.48 -18.92
CA ARG A 110 -0.86 -5.02 -18.88
C ARG A 110 -0.54 -4.54 -17.48
N LEU A 111 0.62 -3.92 -17.36
CA LEU A 111 1.12 -3.33 -16.12
C LEU A 111 0.89 -1.82 -16.10
N HIS A 112 0.70 -1.27 -14.90
CA HIS A 112 0.51 0.15 -14.66
C HIS A 112 1.39 0.64 -13.50
N GLY A 113 1.70 1.93 -13.48
CA GLY A 113 2.39 2.56 -12.34
C GLY A 113 3.76 1.98 -12.02
N LEU A 114 4.50 1.48 -13.01
CA LEU A 114 5.85 0.96 -12.80
C LEU A 114 6.75 2.08 -12.26
N ASN A 115 7.21 1.94 -11.02
CA ASN A 115 8.13 2.85 -10.37
C ASN A 115 9.30 2.07 -9.78
N LEU A 116 10.47 2.24 -10.40
CA LEU A 116 11.71 1.57 -9.99
C LEU A 116 12.71 2.55 -9.37
N SER A 117 12.29 3.79 -9.09
CA SER A 117 13.20 4.89 -8.75
C SER A 117 13.59 4.98 -7.27
N ASP A 118 12.76 4.49 -6.34
CA ASP A 118 13.14 4.40 -4.92
C ASP A 118 13.77 3.02 -4.65
N PRO A 119 15.08 2.95 -4.32
CA PRO A 119 15.74 1.69 -4.03
C PRO A 119 15.21 0.99 -2.77
N ARG A 120 14.43 1.68 -1.93
CA ARG A 120 13.80 1.10 -0.72
C ARG A 120 12.42 0.52 -1.02
N TRP A 121 11.79 0.94 -2.11
CA TRP A 121 10.45 0.50 -2.50
C TRP A 121 10.27 0.65 -4.01
N ARG A 122 10.35 -0.48 -4.71
CA ARG A 122 10.11 -0.57 -6.15
C ARG A 122 8.78 -1.27 -6.35
N GLU A 123 7.94 -0.78 -7.25
CA GLU A 123 6.58 -1.28 -7.39
C GLU A 123 6.05 -1.26 -8.83
N VAL A 124 5.05 -2.11 -9.06
CA VAL A 124 4.22 -2.10 -10.25
C VAL A 124 2.83 -2.63 -9.91
N PHE A 125 1.83 -2.23 -10.68
CA PHE A 125 0.46 -2.69 -10.50
C PHE A 125 -0.01 -3.51 -11.70
N LEU A 126 -0.70 -4.62 -11.42
CA LEU A 126 -1.51 -5.35 -12.39
C LEU A 126 -2.92 -4.73 -12.38
N HIS A 127 -3.38 -4.32 -13.55
CA HIS A 127 -4.65 -3.60 -13.68
C HIS A 127 -5.85 -4.50 -13.31
N PRO A 128 -6.94 -3.99 -12.68
CA PRO A 128 -8.10 -4.80 -12.31
C PRO A 128 -8.74 -5.60 -13.46
N LYS A 129 -8.65 -5.09 -14.69
CA LYS A 129 -9.08 -5.82 -15.91
C LYS A 129 -8.32 -7.12 -16.15
N GLU A 130 -7.07 -7.19 -15.72
CA GLU A 130 -6.21 -8.37 -15.82
C GLU A 130 -6.37 -9.29 -14.60
N ALA A 131 -6.79 -8.74 -13.46
CA ALA A 131 -6.85 -9.41 -12.16
C ALA A 131 -8.29 -9.50 -11.60
N HIS A 132 -9.27 -9.80 -12.46
CA HIS A 132 -10.66 -10.10 -12.08
C HIS A 132 -11.32 -9.07 -11.15
N GLY A 133 -11.06 -7.79 -11.38
CA GLY A 133 -11.61 -6.67 -10.60
C GLY A 133 -10.78 -6.24 -9.39
N VAL A 134 -9.65 -6.89 -9.12
CA VAL A 134 -8.75 -6.55 -8.01
C VAL A 134 -7.52 -5.81 -8.53
N LEU A 135 -7.19 -4.67 -7.92
CA LEU A 135 -5.88 -4.04 -8.14
C LEU A 135 -4.83 -4.84 -7.36
N ILE A 136 -3.82 -5.37 -8.04
CA ILE A 136 -2.72 -6.11 -7.42
C ILE A 136 -1.44 -5.30 -7.56
N GLN A 137 -0.78 -5.05 -6.45
CA GLN A 137 0.55 -4.46 -6.40
C GLN A 137 1.58 -5.57 -6.23
N LEU A 138 2.66 -5.49 -7.01
CA LEU A 138 3.90 -6.18 -6.74
C LEU A 138 4.92 -5.16 -6.24
N ALA A 139 5.58 -5.46 -5.14
CA ALA A 139 6.60 -4.58 -4.57
C ALA A 139 7.87 -5.37 -4.23
N GLN A 140 9.02 -4.81 -4.57
CA GLN A 140 10.30 -5.27 -4.03
C GLN A 140 10.76 -4.26 -2.98
N VAL A 141 10.86 -4.76 -1.75
CA VAL A 141 11.36 -3.99 -0.61
C VAL A 141 12.88 -3.97 -0.63
N GLY A 142 13.45 -2.78 -0.47
CA GLY A 142 14.87 -2.61 -0.20
C GLY A 142 15.18 -2.71 1.30
N PRO A 143 16.44 -2.46 1.70
CA PRO A 143 16.83 -2.47 3.10
C PRO A 143 15.97 -1.49 3.91
N ARG A 144 15.42 -1.99 5.02
CA ARG A 144 14.65 -1.16 5.96
C ARG A 144 15.61 -0.15 6.59
N PRO A 145 15.34 1.16 6.49
CA PRO A 145 16.20 2.13 7.13
C PRO A 145 16.12 1.98 8.66
N ASP A 146 17.29 2.04 9.30
CA ASP A 146 17.40 2.16 10.74
C ASP A 146 16.81 3.50 11.19
N GLY A 147 16.03 3.48 12.27
CA GLY A 147 15.43 4.70 12.81
C GLY A 147 14.37 4.42 13.87
N PRO A 148 14.02 5.44 14.66
CA PRO A 148 12.96 5.32 15.66
C PRO A 148 11.64 4.95 14.98
N ARG A 149 10.89 4.06 15.62
CA ARG A 149 9.50 3.81 15.22
C ARG A 149 8.69 5.07 15.50
N VAL A 150 7.84 5.45 14.55
CA VAL A 150 6.86 6.52 14.75
C VAL A 150 5.62 5.95 15.43
N THR A 151 4.99 6.71 16.31
CA THR A 151 3.71 6.31 16.90
C THR A 151 2.57 6.52 15.89
N LEU A 152 1.42 5.89 16.15
CA LEU A 152 0.22 6.10 15.36
C LEU A 152 -0.21 7.58 15.41
N GLU A 153 -0.14 8.20 16.59
CA GLU A 153 -0.50 9.59 16.81
C GLU A 153 0.40 10.54 16.02
N GLN A 154 1.70 10.29 15.97
CA GLN A 154 2.64 11.06 15.15
C GLN A 154 2.30 10.95 13.65
N VAL A 155 1.98 9.75 13.16
CA VAL A 155 1.54 9.59 11.75
C VAL A 155 0.26 10.39 11.49
N LEU A 156 -0.73 10.30 12.36
CA LEU A 156 -1.99 11.06 12.23
C LEU A 156 -1.81 12.57 12.39
N ALA A 157 -0.76 13.03 13.08
CA ALA A 157 -0.41 14.45 13.18
C ALA A 157 0.33 14.98 11.93
N GLY A 158 0.68 14.10 10.99
CA GLY A 158 1.54 14.45 9.86
C GLY A 158 3.01 14.63 10.24
N GLU A 159 3.43 13.96 11.32
CA GLU A 159 4.79 13.91 11.86
C GLU A 159 5.43 12.52 11.66
N GLY A 160 4.75 11.64 10.92
CA GLY A 160 5.28 10.35 10.50
C GLY A 160 6.45 10.46 9.51
N ARG A 161 6.85 9.35 8.91
CA ARG A 161 7.91 9.37 7.89
C ARG A 161 7.54 10.32 6.75
N ASN A 162 8.42 11.26 6.41
CA ASN A 162 8.19 12.29 5.38
C ASN A 162 6.93 13.15 5.60
N GLY A 163 6.43 13.24 6.84
CA GLY A 163 5.21 13.94 7.18
C GLY A 163 5.17 15.38 6.65
N ASN A 164 4.01 15.79 6.14
CA ASN A 164 3.79 17.12 5.58
C ASN A 164 3.39 18.18 6.64
N GLY A 165 3.33 17.80 7.92
CA GLY A 165 2.89 18.66 9.02
C GLY A 165 1.40 18.98 9.03
N ILE A 166 0.60 18.33 8.17
CA ILE A 166 -0.85 18.48 8.10
C ILE A 166 -1.50 17.25 8.74
N PRO A 167 -2.24 17.41 9.85
CA PRO A 167 -2.93 16.30 10.51
C PRO A 167 -3.98 15.65 9.61
N SER A 168 -4.18 14.35 9.82
CA SER A 168 -5.33 13.61 9.32
C SER A 168 -6.62 14.25 9.87
N PRO A 169 -7.57 14.63 8.99
CA PRO A 169 -8.79 15.37 9.35
C PRO A 169 -9.84 14.52 10.09
#